data_AF-A0A358SRS6-F1
#
_entry.id   AF-A0A358SRS6-F1
#
_cell.length_a   1.000
_cell.length_b   1.000
_cell.length_c   1.000
_cell.angle_alpha   90.00
_cell.angle_beta   90.00
_cell.angle_gamma   90.00
#
_symmetry.space_group_name_H-M   'P 1'
#
loop_
_entity.id
_entity.type
_entity.pdbx_description
1 polymer ?
#
loop_
_entity_poly.entity_id
_entity_poly.type
_entity_poly.pdbx_seq_one_letter_code
_entity_poly.pdbx_strand_id
1 'polypeptide(L)'
;MHIWPGAAYPLGATWDGSGTNFALFSEVAEQVELCLFDRGDAREHSRIPLTEVDGFVWHCRLPDIGPGQRYAYRVHGPYDPHRGHRCNAAKLLLDPYGKAVEGQLRWHDSLFAYYPGDPHSLSHTDSAPYMPRNVVISPYFDWADDRPPRTPYNETVIYEAHVRGLTLRHPDVRPELRGTYAGLASPPDLDDAGDG
;
A
#
# COMPACT_ATOMS: atom_id res chain seq x y z
N MET A 1 -23.34 -0.33 -8.02
CA MET A 1 -21.93 -0.38 -8.44
C MET A 1 -21.78 -1.54 -9.41
N HIS A 2 -21.21 -1.32 -10.59
CA HIS A 2 -20.98 -2.41 -11.55
C HIS A 2 -19.64 -3.08 -11.24
N ILE A 3 -19.58 -4.40 -11.27
CA ILE A 3 -18.37 -5.19 -11.02
C ILE A 3 -18.11 -5.98 -12.30
N TRP A 4 -16.92 -5.81 -12.87
CA TRP A 4 -16.47 -6.55 -14.05
C TRP A 4 -15.44 -7.60 -13.65
N PRO A 5 -15.23 -8.65 -14.47
CA PRO A 5 -14.28 -9.71 -14.14
C PRO A 5 -12.86 -9.20 -13.87
N GLY A 6 -12.41 -8.17 -14.61
CA GLY A 6 -11.05 -7.67 -14.51
C GLY A 6 -10.02 -8.67 -15.05
N ALA A 7 -8.80 -8.62 -14.53
CA ALA A 7 -7.70 -9.47 -14.92
C ALA A 7 -6.82 -9.81 -13.71
N ALA A 8 -6.23 -11.01 -13.73
CA ALA A 8 -5.27 -11.46 -12.71
C ALA A 8 -3.95 -10.68 -12.70
N TYR A 9 -3.65 -9.92 -13.75
CA TYR A 9 -2.42 -9.13 -13.84
C TYR A 9 -2.66 -7.71 -14.38
N PRO A 10 -1.85 -6.73 -13.96
CA PRO A 10 -0.81 -6.84 -12.91
C PRO A 10 -1.42 -6.96 -11.51
N LEU A 11 -0.63 -7.47 -10.56
CA LEU A 11 -1.03 -7.57 -9.15
C LEU A 11 -1.19 -6.18 -8.50
N GLY A 12 -2.09 -6.10 -7.52
CA GLY A 12 -2.48 -4.89 -6.82
C GLY A 12 -3.57 -4.09 -7.52
N ALA A 13 -3.76 -2.84 -7.09
CA ALA A 13 -4.65 -1.89 -7.74
C ALA A 13 -3.95 -1.17 -8.91
N THR A 14 -4.56 -1.24 -10.09
CA THR A 14 -4.08 -0.58 -11.31
C THR A 14 -5.21 0.18 -11.99
N TRP A 15 -5.08 1.49 -12.00
CA TRP A 15 -6.00 2.39 -12.70
C TRP A 15 -5.63 2.49 -14.19
N ASP A 16 -6.61 2.31 -15.06
CA ASP A 16 -6.44 2.25 -16.52
C ASP A 16 -6.89 3.53 -17.27
N GLY A 17 -7.25 4.58 -16.53
CA GLY A 17 -7.83 5.81 -17.09
C GLY A 17 -9.35 5.90 -16.95
N SER A 18 -10.05 4.77 -16.82
CA SER A 18 -11.52 4.69 -16.78
C SER A 18 -12.08 3.86 -15.62
N GLY A 19 -11.22 3.08 -14.97
CA GLY A 19 -11.57 2.29 -13.80
C GLY A 19 -10.32 1.67 -13.19
N THR A 20 -10.50 0.89 -12.12
CA THR A 20 -9.40 0.24 -11.42
C THR A 20 -9.58 -1.27 -11.45
N ASN A 21 -8.55 -1.97 -11.92
CA ASN A 21 -8.41 -3.41 -11.77
C ASN A 21 -7.75 -3.71 -10.42
N PHE A 22 -8.30 -4.66 -9.68
CA PHE A 22 -7.77 -5.14 -8.40
C PHE A 22 -7.42 -6.62 -8.56
N ALA A 23 -6.20 -7.00 -8.17
CA ALA A 23 -5.74 -8.39 -8.22
C ALA A 23 -4.92 -8.73 -6.96
N LEU A 24 -5.33 -9.76 -6.23
CA LEU A 24 -4.70 -10.22 -4.99
C LEU A 24 -4.39 -11.71 -5.07
N PHE A 25 -3.12 -12.07 -4.91
CA PHE A 25 -2.72 -13.48 -4.78
C PHE A 25 -3.07 -14.03 -3.39
N SER A 26 -3.76 -15.17 -3.35
CA SER A 26 -3.88 -16.01 -2.15
C SER A 26 -4.27 -17.43 -2.51
N GLU A 27 -3.38 -18.39 -2.23
CA GLU A 27 -3.61 -19.83 -2.41
C GLU A 27 -4.49 -20.44 -1.31
N VAL A 28 -4.48 -19.84 -0.11
CA VAL A 28 -5.17 -20.36 1.09
C VAL A 28 -6.55 -19.75 1.32
N ALA A 29 -6.89 -18.68 0.59
CA ALA A 29 -8.17 -18.00 0.77
C ALA A 29 -9.34 -18.89 0.30
N GLU A 30 -10.42 -18.88 1.06
CA GLU A 30 -11.71 -19.43 0.64
C GLU A 30 -12.63 -18.34 0.08
N GLN A 31 -12.40 -17.08 0.49
CA GLN A 31 -13.07 -15.89 -0.04
C GLN A 31 -12.20 -14.66 0.21
N VAL A 32 -12.22 -13.72 -0.74
CA VAL A 32 -11.58 -12.40 -0.61
C VAL A 32 -12.63 -11.31 -0.76
N GLU A 33 -12.63 -10.33 0.14
CA GLU A 33 -13.47 -9.13 0.05
C GLU A 33 -12.58 -7.89 -0.13
N LEU A 34 -12.84 -7.14 -1.20
CA LEU A 34 -12.32 -5.80 -1.40
C LEU A 34 -13.16 -4.81 -0.58
N CYS A 35 -12.55 -4.11 0.35
CA CYS A 35 -13.19 -3.12 1.21
C CYS A 35 -12.88 -1.71 0.68
N LEU A 36 -13.91 -0.91 0.41
CA LEU A 36 -13.78 0.49 -0.02
C LEU A 36 -14.16 1.45 1.11
N PHE A 37 -13.40 2.55 1.22
CA PHE A 37 -13.56 3.55 2.27
C PHE A 37 -13.70 4.94 1.67
N ASP A 38 -14.54 5.77 2.32
CA ASP A 38 -14.52 7.20 2.09
C ASP A 38 -13.36 7.86 2.82
N ARG A 39 -13.02 9.08 2.42
CA ARG A 39 -11.91 9.82 3.02
C ARG A 39 -12.24 10.18 4.46
N GLY A 40 -11.40 9.73 5.39
CA GLY A 40 -11.53 10.01 6.82
C GLY A 40 -12.37 8.98 7.58
N ASP A 41 -13.04 8.06 6.89
CA ASP A 41 -13.92 7.09 7.52
C ASP A 41 -13.15 5.88 8.04
N ALA A 42 -13.48 5.49 9.27
CA ALA A 42 -12.92 4.31 9.91
C ALA A 42 -13.54 3.00 9.38
N ARG A 43 -14.77 3.08 8.87
CA ARG A 43 -15.58 1.95 8.42
C ARG A 43 -15.69 1.96 6.90
N GLU A 44 -15.62 0.77 6.31
CA GLU A 44 -15.87 0.60 4.88
C GLU A 44 -17.33 0.91 4.53
N HIS A 45 -17.55 1.67 3.45
CA HIS A 45 -18.89 1.91 2.88
C HIS A 45 -19.31 0.77 1.95
N SER A 46 -18.37 -0.08 1.51
CA SER A 46 -18.65 -1.23 0.64
C SER A 46 -17.66 -2.36 0.86
N ARG A 47 -18.17 -3.59 0.82
CA ARG A 47 -17.39 -4.83 0.74
C ARG A 47 -17.81 -5.57 -0.52
N ILE A 48 -16.87 -5.81 -1.41
CA ILE A 48 -17.10 -6.46 -2.69
C ILE A 48 -16.42 -7.83 -2.65
N PRO A 49 -17.17 -8.94 -2.71
CA PRO A 49 -16.57 -10.25 -2.86
C PRO A 49 -15.88 -10.34 -4.23
N LEU A 50 -14.63 -10.79 -4.26
CA LEU A 50 -13.93 -11.12 -5.50
C LEU A 50 -14.34 -12.54 -5.89
N THR A 51 -15.06 -12.68 -7.00
CA THR A 51 -15.58 -13.97 -7.48
C THR A 51 -14.70 -14.61 -8.54
N GLU A 52 -13.94 -13.81 -9.27
CA GLU A 52 -13.05 -14.31 -10.31
C GLU A 52 -11.70 -14.69 -9.72
N VAL A 53 -11.24 -15.90 -10.04
CA VAL A 53 -9.98 -16.46 -9.54
C VAL A 53 -9.26 -17.21 -10.65
N ASP A 54 -8.12 -16.69 -11.08
CA ASP A 54 -7.23 -17.34 -12.05
C ASP A 54 -5.88 -17.63 -11.36
N GLY A 55 -5.48 -18.91 -11.28
CA GLY A 55 -4.18 -19.29 -10.72
C GLY A 55 -3.91 -18.76 -9.30
N PHE A 56 -4.92 -18.84 -8.42
CA PHE A 56 -4.91 -18.29 -7.06
C PHE A 56 -4.86 -16.77 -6.95
N VAL A 57 -5.07 -16.06 -8.05
CA VAL A 57 -5.21 -14.60 -8.06
C VAL A 57 -6.68 -14.24 -8.09
N TRP A 58 -7.14 -13.59 -7.04
CA TRP A 58 -8.50 -13.09 -6.88
C TRP A 58 -8.60 -11.70 -7.49
N HIS A 59 -9.54 -11.48 -8.41
CA HIS A 59 -9.61 -10.21 -9.11
C HIS A 59 -11.01 -9.71 -9.41
N CYS A 60 -11.09 -8.41 -9.63
CA CYS A 60 -12.24 -7.74 -10.23
C CYS A 60 -11.78 -6.44 -10.87
N ARG A 61 -12.59 -5.88 -11.75
CA ARG A 61 -12.45 -4.50 -12.21
C ARG A 61 -13.68 -3.69 -11.82
N LEU A 62 -13.43 -2.52 -11.26
CA LEU A 62 -14.47 -1.57 -10.89
C LEU A 62 -14.41 -0.37 -11.84
N PRO A 63 -15.40 -0.21 -12.74
CA PRO A 63 -15.63 1.05 -13.42
C PRO A 63 -15.85 2.16 -12.40
N ASP A 64 -15.46 3.39 -12.75
CA ASP A 64 -15.70 4.60 -11.96
C ASP A 64 -14.87 4.74 -10.66
N ILE A 65 -14.10 3.71 -10.28
CA ILE A 65 -13.10 3.82 -9.22
C ILE A 65 -11.80 4.35 -9.81
N GLY A 66 -11.38 5.53 -9.34
CA GLY A 66 -10.18 6.22 -9.78
C GLY A 66 -9.15 6.49 -8.67
N PRO A 67 -8.05 7.19 -9.01
CA PRO A 67 -7.02 7.58 -8.07
C PRO A 67 -7.58 8.34 -6.87
N GLY A 68 -7.01 8.09 -5.69
CA GLY A 68 -7.46 8.64 -4.42
C GLY A 68 -8.48 7.76 -3.68
N GLN A 69 -9.03 6.71 -4.31
CA GLN A 69 -9.88 5.73 -3.63
C GLN A 69 -9.06 4.96 -2.57
N ARG A 70 -9.60 4.86 -1.35
CA ARG A 70 -9.03 4.07 -0.26
C ARG A 70 -9.60 2.67 -0.29
N TYR A 71 -8.72 1.69 -0.16
CA TYR A 71 -9.13 0.29 -0.14
C TYR A 71 -8.25 -0.56 0.77
N ALA A 72 -8.75 -1.75 1.09
CA ALA A 72 -8.04 -2.80 1.78
C ALA A 72 -8.74 -4.14 1.52
N TYR A 73 -8.23 -5.24 2.07
CA TYR A 73 -8.80 -6.57 1.91
C TYR A 73 -9.24 -7.19 3.24
N ARG A 74 -10.25 -8.05 3.17
CA ARG A 74 -10.54 -9.06 4.20
C ARG A 74 -10.44 -10.43 3.53
N VAL A 75 -9.69 -11.33 4.16
CA VAL A 75 -9.43 -12.67 3.61
C VAL A 75 -10.00 -13.71 4.56
N HIS A 76 -10.92 -14.50 4.03
CA HIS A 76 -11.54 -15.65 4.69
C HIS A 76 -10.78 -16.91 4.33
N GLY A 77 -10.80 -17.89 5.21
CA GLY A 77 -10.16 -19.19 5.00
C GLY A 77 -9.89 -19.90 6.32
N PRO A 78 -9.09 -20.98 6.29
CA PRO A 78 -8.81 -21.77 7.47
C PRO A 78 -8.04 -20.97 8.53
N TYR A 79 -8.45 -21.15 9.78
CA TYR A 79 -7.68 -20.75 10.95
C TYR A 79 -7.26 -22.00 11.73
N ASP A 80 -6.06 -22.48 11.46
CA ASP A 80 -5.40 -23.59 12.15
C ASP A 80 -3.94 -23.20 12.41
N PRO A 81 -3.67 -22.55 13.56
CA PRO A 81 -2.33 -22.11 13.93
C PRO A 81 -1.28 -23.23 13.96
N HIS A 82 -1.67 -24.48 14.21
CA HIS A 82 -0.74 -25.62 14.25
C HIS A 82 -0.25 -26.00 12.86
N ARG A 83 -1.04 -25.70 11.82
CA ARG A 83 -0.67 -25.91 10.41
C ARG A 83 -0.22 -24.63 9.71
N GLY A 84 -0.09 -23.52 10.46
CA GLY A 84 0.31 -22.22 9.93
C GLY A 84 -0.81 -21.41 9.27
N HIS A 85 -2.03 -21.97 9.17
CA HIS A 85 -3.17 -21.26 8.59
C HIS A 85 -3.72 -20.23 9.59
N ARG A 86 -3.77 -18.95 9.19
CA ARG A 86 -4.18 -17.84 10.07
C ARG A 86 -5.12 -16.85 9.39
N CYS A 87 -5.95 -17.32 8.46
CA CYS A 87 -6.94 -16.46 7.80
C CYS A 87 -7.91 -15.91 8.84
N ASN A 88 -8.12 -14.59 8.84
CA ASN A 88 -9.03 -13.93 9.77
C ASN A 88 -9.64 -12.68 9.13
N ALA A 89 -10.87 -12.80 8.66
CA ALA A 89 -11.58 -11.71 7.99
C ALA A 89 -11.95 -10.54 8.92
N ALA A 90 -11.86 -10.69 10.25
CA ALA A 90 -11.99 -9.55 11.17
C ALA A 90 -10.80 -8.58 11.06
N LYS A 91 -9.68 -9.02 10.49
CA LYS A 91 -8.49 -8.20 10.29
C LYS A 91 -8.51 -7.59 8.90
N LEU A 92 -8.49 -6.26 8.86
CA LEU A 92 -8.28 -5.48 7.65
C LEU A 92 -6.81 -5.61 7.23
N LEU A 93 -6.59 -6.05 5.99
CA LEU A 93 -5.26 -6.30 5.43
C LEU A 93 -4.91 -5.26 4.38
N LEU A 94 -3.67 -4.78 4.41
CA LEU A 94 -3.15 -3.98 3.30
C LEU A 94 -2.88 -4.88 2.09
N ASP A 95 -3.12 -4.34 0.91
CA ASP A 95 -2.66 -4.89 -0.35
C ASP A 95 -1.12 -4.96 -0.35
N PRO A 96 -0.51 -6.15 -0.48
CA PRO A 96 0.94 -6.30 -0.56
C PRO A 96 1.54 -5.63 -1.81
N TYR A 97 0.73 -5.34 -2.82
CA TYR A 97 1.12 -4.64 -4.06
C TYR A 97 0.64 -3.18 -4.08
N GLY A 98 0.12 -2.68 -2.95
CA GLY A 98 -0.37 -1.31 -2.85
C GLY A 98 0.76 -0.29 -3.03
N LYS A 99 0.52 0.69 -3.91
CA LYS A 99 1.54 1.68 -4.32
C LYS A 99 1.56 2.95 -3.47
N ALA A 100 0.55 3.13 -2.63
CA ALA A 100 0.46 4.20 -1.64
C ALA A 100 -0.38 3.73 -0.44
N VAL A 101 -0.08 4.29 0.73
CA VAL A 101 -0.79 4.03 1.98
C VAL A 101 -1.14 5.36 2.64
N GLU A 102 -2.38 5.51 3.09
CA GLU A 102 -2.83 6.65 3.89
C GLU A 102 -3.11 6.24 5.34
N GLY A 103 -2.75 7.14 6.26
CA GLY A 103 -2.94 6.98 7.69
C GLY A 103 -1.72 6.36 8.37
N GLN A 104 -1.83 6.22 9.68
CA GLN A 104 -0.80 5.60 10.50
C GLN A 104 -1.39 4.39 11.22
N LEU A 105 -0.57 3.37 11.39
CA LEU A 105 -0.90 2.24 12.25
C LEU A 105 -1.06 2.77 13.69
N ARG A 106 -2.23 2.53 14.28
CA ARG A 106 -2.49 2.86 15.67
C ARG A 106 -2.48 1.57 16.48
N TRP A 107 -1.47 1.39 17.33
CA TRP A 107 -1.35 0.18 18.13
C TRP A 107 -2.62 -0.10 18.94
N HIS A 108 -3.15 -1.31 18.76
CA HIS A 108 -4.36 -1.79 19.42
C HIS A 108 -4.41 -3.32 19.34
N ASP A 109 -4.99 -3.99 20.34
CA ASP A 109 -5.03 -5.46 20.41
C ASP A 109 -5.84 -6.09 19.26
N SER A 110 -6.78 -5.34 18.68
CA SER A 110 -7.55 -5.83 17.53
C SER A 110 -6.71 -6.03 16.27
N LEU A 111 -5.48 -5.51 16.22
CA LEU A 111 -4.53 -5.76 15.13
C LEU A 111 -4.04 -7.22 15.10
N PHE A 112 -4.14 -7.96 16.21
CA PHE A 112 -3.73 -9.36 16.27
C PHE A 112 -4.84 -10.28 15.78
N ALA A 113 -4.46 -11.33 15.04
CA ALA A 113 -5.39 -12.38 14.58
C ALA A 113 -5.97 -13.24 15.72
N TYR A 114 -5.36 -13.16 16.92
CA TYR A 114 -5.65 -13.91 18.12
C TYR A 114 -5.79 -12.96 19.33
N TYR A 115 -6.36 -13.42 20.44
CA TYR A 115 -6.41 -12.64 21.68
C TYR A 115 -5.03 -12.67 22.38
N PRO A 116 -4.45 -11.53 22.78
CA PRO A 116 -3.20 -11.51 23.52
C PRO A 116 -3.22 -12.46 24.72
N GLY A 117 -2.17 -13.28 24.86
CA GLY A 117 -2.10 -14.33 25.88
C GLY A 117 -2.60 -15.71 25.42
N ASP A 118 -3.34 -15.80 24.31
CA ASP A 118 -3.74 -17.06 23.68
C ASP A 118 -3.44 -17.03 22.17
N PRO A 119 -2.23 -17.41 21.74
CA PRO A 119 -1.81 -17.41 20.34
C PRO A 119 -2.56 -18.38 19.41
N HIS A 120 -3.36 -19.29 19.99
CA HIS A 120 -4.14 -20.30 19.28
C HIS A 120 -5.60 -19.89 19.09
N SER A 121 -6.08 -18.91 19.87
CA SER A 121 -7.41 -18.33 19.70
C SER A 121 -7.60 -17.59 18.38
N LEU A 122 -8.86 -17.41 17.98
CA LEU A 122 -9.26 -16.56 16.86
C LEU A 122 -9.93 -15.29 17.41
N SER A 123 -9.32 -14.12 17.16
CA SER A 123 -9.90 -12.83 17.55
C SER A 123 -10.92 -12.36 16.53
N HIS A 124 -12.15 -12.09 16.96
CA HIS A 124 -13.21 -11.54 16.12
C HIS A 124 -13.29 -10.00 16.14
N THR A 125 -12.39 -9.33 16.85
CA THR A 125 -12.40 -7.87 16.97
C THR A 125 -11.94 -7.21 15.68
N ASP A 126 -12.74 -6.30 15.14
CA ASP A 126 -12.42 -5.58 13.91
C ASP A 126 -11.17 -4.71 14.07
N SER A 127 -10.23 -4.85 13.14
CA SER A 127 -9.00 -4.05 13.13
C SER A 127 -9.15 -2.75 12.35
N ALA A 128 -10.16 -2.60 11.48
CA ALA A 128 -10.26 -1.50 10.53
C ALA A 128 -9.97 -0.10 11.12
N PRO A 129 -10.54 0.32 12.27
CA PRO A 129 -10.31 1.66 12.84
C PRO A 129 -8.84 2.00 13.19
N TYR A 130 -7.95 1.01 13.19
CA TYR A 130 -6.56 1.12 13.63
C TYR A 130 -5.53 0.92 12.50
N MET A 131 -5.98 0.62 11.28
CA MET A 131 -5.20 -0.21 10.34
C MET A 131 -4.79 0.39 8.98
N PRO A 132 -4.14 1.56 8.81
CA PRO A 132 -4.02 2.31 7.52
C PRO A 132 -4.98 1.97 6.34
N ARG A 133 -4.80 2.53 5.15
CA ARG A 133 -5.52 2.05 3.95
C ARG A 133 -4.60 2.17 2.75
N ASN A 134 -4.69 1.24 1.81
CA ASN A 134 -4.07 1.46 0.51
C ASN A 134 -4.83 2.53 -0.25
N VAL A 135 -4.14 3.23 -1.14
CA VAL A 135 -4.74 4.26 -1.99
C VAL A 135 -4.45 3.90 -3.45
N VAL A 136 -5.50 3.89 -4.27
CA VAL A 136 -5.35 3.79 -5.72
C VAL A 136 -4.61 5.03 -6.21
N ILE A 137 -3.54 4.85 -6.99
CA ILE A 137 -2.76 5.96 -7.56
C ILE A 137 -2.91 6.00 -9.08
N SER A 138 -2.69 7.18 -9.65
CA SER A 138 -2.37 7.30 -11.07
C SER A 138 -0.90 6.90 -11.26
N PRO A 139 -0.58 6.00 -12.21
CA PRO A 139 0.80 5.70 -12.56
C PRO A 139 1.43 6.78 -13.46
N TYR A 140 0.64 7.73 -13.96
CA TYR A 140 1.12 8.75 -14.89
C TYR A 140 1.92 9.83 -14.17
N PHE A 141 3.15 10.05 -14.65
CA PHE A 141 4.03 11.14 -14.25
C PHE A 141 4.83 11.60 -15.48
N ASP A 142 4.96 12.91 -15.69
CA ASP A 142 5.76 13.46 -16.78
C ASP A 142 7.22 13.56 -16.33
N TRP A 143 8.06 12.69 -16.87
CA TRP A 143 9.49 12.63 -16.56
C TRP A 143 10.33 13.66 -17.35
N ALA A 144 9.72 14.44 -18.25
CA ALA A 144 10.41 15.39 -19.12
C ALA A 144 11.66 14.77 -19.79
N ASP A 145 12.84 15.37 -19.57
CA ASP A 145 14.10 14.93 -20.16
C ASP A 145 14.93 13.98 -19.27
N ASP A 146 14.36 13.44 -18.19
CA ASP A 146 15.09 12.56 -17.27
C ASP A 146 15.63 11.30 -17.96
N ARG A 147 16.91 11.01 -17.73
CA ARG A 147 17.62 9.85 -18.31
C ARG A 147 18.61 9.31 -17.29
N PRO A 148 18.79 7.97 -17.23
CA PRO A 148 19.75 7.38 -16.30
C PRO A 148 21.17 7.87 -16.61
N PRO A 149 21.91 8.43 -15.62
CA PRO A 149 23.28 8.93 -15.81
C PRO A 149 24.28 7.86 -16.27
N ARG A 150 24.06 6.59 -15.87
CA ARG A 150 24.89 5.41 -16.21
C ARG A 150 26.39 5.63 -15.92
N THR A 151 26.71 6.29 -14.80
CA THR A 151 28.09 6.51 -14.34
C THR A 151 28.85 5.18 -14.28
N PRO A 152 30.04 5.07 -14.91
CA PRO A 152 30.86 3.86 -14.81
C PRO A 152 31.18 3.49 -13.37
N TYR A 153 31.24 2.19 -13.07
CA TYR A 153 31.41 1.73 -11.69
C TYR A 153 32.74 2.19 -11.07
N ASN A 154 33.80 2.27 -11.88
CA ASN A 154 35.12 2.77 -11.48
C ASN A 154 35.16 4.29 -11.25
N GLU A 155 34.11 5.01 -11.63
CA GLU A 155 33.93 6.47 -11.42
C GLU A 155 32.84 6.75 -10.37
N THR A 156 32.24 5.71 -9.78
CA THR A 156 31.14 5.84 -8.83
C THR A 156 31.66 6.06 -7.40
N VAL A 157 31.17 7.12 -6.76
CA VAL A 157 31.27 7.32 -5.30
C VAL A 157 29.86 7.23 -4.71
N ILE A 158 29.67 6.39 -3.70
CA ILE A 158 28.36 6.18 -3.07
C ILE A 158 28.26 7.06 -1.83
N TYR A 159 27.21 7.90 -1.79
CA TYR A 159 26.85 8.71 -0.63
C TYR A 159 25.62 8.11 0.06
N GLU A 160 25.82 7.52 1.24
CA GLU A 160 24.71 7.01 2.05
C GLU A 160 24.11 8.13 2.91
N ALA A 161 22.81 8.39 2.73
CA ALA A 161 22.12 9.47 3.41
C ALA A 161 20.73 9.06 3.91
N HIS A 162 20.33 9.62 5.05
CA HIS A 162 18.97 9.49 5.57
C HIS A 162 18.11 10.67 5.10
N VAL A 163 17.07 10.41 4.29
CA VAL A 163 16.16 11.43 3.70
C VAL A 163 15.76 12.51 4.70
N ARG A 164 15.24 12.10 5.88
CA ARG A 164 14.89 13.05 6.93
C ARG A 164 16.11 13.78 7.50
N GLY A 165 17.11 13.04 7.99
CA GLY A 165 18.24 13.60 8.73
C GLY A 165 19.07 14.61 7.94
N LEU A 166 19.25 14.36 6.64
CA LEU A 166 20.13 15.16 5.78
C LEU A 166 19.66 16.63 5.72
N THR A 167 18.38 16.86 5.45
CA THR A 167 17.86 18.21 5.25
C THR A 167 17.11 18.79 6.45
N LEU A 168 16.90 18.03 7.54
CA LEU A 168 16.07 18.47 8.68
C LEU A 168 16.56 19.78 9.31
N ARG A 169 17.88 19.99 9.34
CA ARG A 169 18.52 21.17 9.93
C ARG A 169 19.24 22.04 8.90
N HIS A 170 19.08 21.75 7.60
CA HIS A 170 19.74 22.48 6.55
C HIS A 170 19.19 23.92 6.49
N PRO A 171 20.03 24.95 6.73
CA PRO A 171 19.55 26.32 6.89
C PRO A 171 18.91 26.86 5.60
N ASP A 172 19.47 26.50 4.45
CA ASP A 172 19.03 27.00 3.14
C ASP A 172 17.87 26.22 2.50
N VAL A 173 17.51 25.06 3.05
CA VAL A 173 16.28 24.36 2.65
C VAL A 173 15.08 25.02 3.31
N ARG A 174 14.04 25.33 2.52
CA ARG A 174 12.78 25.91 3.03
C ARG A 174 12.20 25.07 4.17
N PRO A 175 11.77 25.68 5.30
CA PRO A 175 11.31 24.94 6.48
C PRO A 175 10.26 23.86 6.21
N GLU A 176 9.31 24.11 5.31
CA GLU A 176 8.27 23.15 4.94
C GLU A 176 8.75 21.93 4.13
N LEU A 177 9.94 21.99 3.52
CA LEU A 177 10.53 20.90 2.74
C LEU A 177 11.57 20.08 3.51
N ARG A 178 12.03 20.59 4.66
CA ARG A 178 13.09 19.95 5.46
C ARG A 178 12.71 18.53 5.89
N GLY A 179 13.62 17.60 5.64
CA GLY A 179 13.46 16.19 5.98
C GLY A 179 12.43 15.44 5.12
N THR A 180 12.14 15.95 3.92
CA THR A 180 11.25 15.33 2.93
C THR A 180 12.01 15.00 1.65
N TYR A 181 11.43 14.17 0.76
CA TYR A 181 12.00 13.90 -0.57
C TYR A 181 12.18 15.18 -1.41
N ALA A 182 11.28 16.16 -1.27
CA ALA A 182 11.38 17.44 -1.97
C ALA A 182 12.50 18.34 -1.42
N GLY A 183 12.81 18.21 -0.11
CA GLY A 183 13.97 18.87 0.48
C GLY A 183 15.28 18.26 -0.03
N LEU A 184 15.35 16.93 -0.12
CA LEU A 184 16.50 16.20 -0.65
C LEU A 184 16.79 16.58 -2.12
N ALA A 185 15.76 16.77 -2.93
CA ALA A 185 15.92 17.17 -4.33
C ALA A 185 16.06 18.70 -4.53
N SER A 186 16.26 19.47 -3.45
CA SER A 186 16.35 20.92 -3.55
C SER A 186 17.77 21.38 -3.91
N PRO A 187 17.95 22.47 -4.68
CA PRO A 187 19.27 22.93 -5.10
C PRO A 187 20.29 23.09 -3.96
N PRO A 188 19.94 23.66 -2.78
CA PRO A 188 20.90 23.78 -1.68
C PRO A 188 21.53 22.45 -1.24
N ASP A 189 20.76 21.35 -1.27
CA ASP A 189 21.26 20.03 -0.86
C ASP A 189 22.05 19.34 -1.99
N LEU A 190 21.66 19.56 -3.24
CA LEU A 190 22.32 18.98 -4.41
C LEU A 190 23.67 19.66 -4.73
N ASP A 191 23.76 20.98 -4.54
CA ASP A 191 24.96 21.75 -4.82
C ASP A 191 26.07 21.47 -3.77
N ASP A 192 25.70 21.29 -2.50
CA ASP A 192 26.65 20.96 -1.41
C ASP A 192 27.25 19.54 -1.56
N ALA A 193 26.57 18.63 -2.26
CA ALA A 193 27.04 17.26 -2.47
C ALA A 193 28.07 17.12 -3.61
N GLY A 194 28.26 18.16 -4.43
CA GLY A 194 29.13 18.15 -5.62
C GLY A 194 30.55 18.70 -5.41
N ASP A 195 30.83 19.30 -4.25
CA ASP A 195 32.07 20.07 -4.00
C ASP A 195 33.06 19.34 -3.05
N GLY A 196 32.96 18.01 -2.94
CA GLY A 196 33.79 17.15 -2.07
C GLY A 196 34.67 16.15 -2.80
#